data_AF-A0A6L7W5W0-F1
#
_entry.id   AF-A0A6L7W5W0-F1
#
_cell.length_a   1.000
_cell.length_b   1.000
_cell.length_c   1.000
_cell.angle_alpha   90.00
_cell.angle_beta   90.00
_cell.angle_gamma   90.00
#
_symmetry.space_group_name_H-M   'P 1'
#
loop_
_entity.id
_entity.type
_entity.pdbx_description
1 polymer ?
#
loop_
_entity_poly.entity_id
_entity_poly.type
_entity_poly.pdbx_seq_one_letter_code
_entity_poly.pdbx_strand_id
1 'polypeptide(L)'
;MEEFTGRSNNLVYYRTTGGLYWKVFTDFAPMFYINGIAGSSSRETSFSLTDEKHLKAGIAILSSDVYWWWYTVTSNLRDLNPSDWKNFPVPESALDDLKIQKLGAEYIADLQRNSVMLVRNQKSTGRTETQSFKIQKSKPIIDEIDKVLAPHYGFTDEELDFIINYDIKYRMGR
;
A
#
# COMPACT_ATOMS: atom_id res chain seq x y z
N MET A 1 10.82 3.66 -7.84
CA MET A 1 11.09 2.95 -6.57
C MET A 1 12.32 2.04 -6.69
N GLU A 2 12.55 1.43 -7.87
CA GLU A 2 13.61 0.43 -8.07
C GLU A 2 14.99 0.82 -7.52
N GLU A 3 15.42 2.06 -7.72
CA GLU A 3 16.71 2.59 -7.27
C GLU A 3 16.94 2.51 -5.75
N PHE A 4 15.86 2.47 -4.96
CA PHE A 4 15.90 2.39 -3.50
C PHE A 4 15.77 0.95 -2.98
N THR A 5 15.71 -0.05 -3.87
CA THR A 5 15.54 -1.45 -3.50
C THR A 5 16.84 -2.24 -3.53
N GLY A 6 16.96 -3.21 -2.63
CA GLY A 6 18.15 -4.04 -2.51
C GLY A 6 18.04 -5.01 -1.35
N ARG A 7 19.08 -5.82 -1.11
CA ARG A 7 19.06 -6.78 0.00
C ARG A 7 19.15 -6.04 1.35
N SER A 8 18.08 -6.08 2.14
CA SER A 8 18.02 -5.60 3.51
C SER A 8 16.90 -6.32 4.29
N ASN A 9 16.77 -5.99 5.58
CA ASN A 9 15.66 -6.44 6.43
C ASN A 9 14.47 -5.45 6.45
N ASN A 10 14.53 -4.36 5.69
CA ASN A 10 13.47 -3.33 5.66
C ASN A 10 12.38 -3.75 4.67
N LEU A 11 11.60 -4.74 5.06
CA LEU A 11 10.64 -5.40 4.19
C LEU A 11 9.34 -4.61 4.06
N VAL A 12 8.89 -4.45 2.81
CA VAL A 12 7.55 -3.99 2.46
C VAL A 12 6.77 -5.18 1.92
N TYR A 13 5.76 -5.60 2.66
CA TYR A 13 4.86 -6.67 2.32
C TYR A 13 3.69 -6.16 1.48
N TYR A 14 3.31 -6.93 0.47
CA TYR A 14 2.14 -6.65 -0.36
C TYR A 14 1.56 -7.95 -0.91
N ARG A 15 0.40 -7.85 -1.59
CA ARG A 15 -0.23 -8.99 -2.25
C ARG A 15 -0.14 -8.85 -3.77
N THR A 16 0.26 -9.92 -4.44
CA THR A 16 0.39 -9.95 -5.91
C THR A 16 -0.95 -9.91 -6.64
N THR A 17 -2.02 -10.43 -6.04
CA THR A 17 -3.36 -10.45 -6.65
C THR A 17 -4.42 -10.08 -5.61
N GLY A 18 -5.42 -9.32 -6.05
CA GLY A 18 -6.55 -8.88 -5.22
C GLY A 18 -6.41 -7.44 -4.75
N GLY A 19 -7.12 -7.08 -3.68
CA GLY A 19 -7.18 -5.71 -3.16
C GLY A 19 -8.14 -4.78 -3.92
N LEU A 20 -8.58 -5.16 -5.13
CA LEU A 20 -9.42 -4.35 -6.02
C LEU A 20 -8.86 -2.91 -6.10
N TYR A 21 -9.65 -1.94 -5.63
CA TYR A 21 -9.39 -0.51 -5.65
C TYR A 21 -8.39 -0.01 -4.60
N TRP A 22 -7.83 -0.92 -3.79
CA TRP A 22 -6.85 -0.58 -2.76
C TRP A 22 -5.67 -1.55 -2.80
N LYS A 23 -4.48 -1.01 -3.04
CA LYS A 23 -3.23 -1.76 -2.89
C LYS A 23 -2.69 -1.53 -1.48
N VAL A 24 -2.32 -2.62 -0.82
CA VAL A 24 -1.89 -2.61 0.58
C VAL A 24 -0.42 -2.90 0.65
N PHE A 25 0.30 -2.00 1.30
CA PHE A 25 1.72 -2.12 1.63
C PHE A 25 1.87 -1.98 3.15
N THR A 26 2.64 -2.87 3.75
CA THR A 26 2.86 -2.91 5.21
C THR A 26 4.31 -3.28 5.53
N ASP A 27 4.82 -2.88 6.69
CA ASP A 27 6.13 -3.31 7.19
C ASP A 27 6.04 -4.59 8.05
N PHE A 28 4.88 -5.23 8.05
CA PHE A 28 4.62 -6.50 8.70
C PHE A 28 3.85 -7.42 7.74
N ALA A 29 4.07 -8.73 7.86
CA ALA A 29 3.29 -9.72 7.13
C ALA A 29 1.86 -9.77 7.70
N PRO A 30 0.81 -9.57 6.89
CA PRO A 30 -0.57 -9.74 7.34
C PRO A 30 -0.82 -11.14 7.91
N MET A 31 -1.59 -11.22 9.01
CA MET A 31 -1.84 -12.52 9.65
C MET A 31 -2.62 -13.47 8.73
N PHE A 32 -2.18 -14.73 8.68
CA PHE A 32 -2.82 -15.76 7.88
C PHE A 32 -2.79 -17.12 8.61
N TYR A 33 -3.94 -17.82 8.59
CA TYR A 33 -4.08 -19.12 9.23
C TYR A 33 -4.81 -20.11 8.31
N ILE A 34 -4.38 -21.36 8.34
CA ILE A 34 -5.07 -22.51 7.73
C ILE A 34 -5.41 -23.49 8.84
N ASN A 35 -6.71 -23.74 9.05
CA ASN A 35 -7.20 -24.65 10.07
C ASN A 35 -6.62 -24.35 11.47
N GLY A 36 -6.48 -23.06 11.81
CA GLY A 36 -5.91 -22.58 13.08
C GLY A 36 -4.38 -22.55 13.16
N ILE A 37 -3.68 -23.05 12.14
CA ILE A 37 -2.21 -23.04 12.09
C ILE A 37 -1.74 -21.78 11.35
N ALA A 38 -0.85 -21.01 11.97
CA ALA A 38 -0.26 -19.81 11.37
C ALA A 38 0.59 -20.17 10.14
N GLY A 39 0.50 -19.34 9.11
CA GLY A 39 1.29 -19.48 7.88
C GLY A 39 1.29 -18.18 7.09
N SER A 40 1.50 -18.28 5.77
CA SER A 40 1.43 -17.13 4.86
C SER A 40 0.50 -17.41 3.68
N SER A 41 -0.06 -16.34 3.12
CA SER A 41 -0.87 -16.42 1.90
C SER A 41 0.05 -16.67 0.70
N SER A 42 -0.33 -17.56 -0.22
CA SER A 42 0.43 -17.80 -1.46
C SER A 42 0.50 -16.59 -2.40
N ARG A 43 -0.32 -15.55 -2.15
CA ARG A 43 -0.29 -14.26 -2.85
C ARG A 43 0.48 -13.18 -2.11
N GLU A 44 0.91 -13.46 -0.88
CA GLU A 44 1.76 -12.55 -0.13
C GLU A 44 3.18 -12.61 -0.68
N THR A 45 3.80 -11.45 -0.80
CA THR A 45 5.21 -11.34 -1.15
C THR A 45 5.75 -10.05 -0.55
N SER A 46 7.04 -9.80 -0.75
CA SER A 46 7.71 -8.62 -0.21
C SER A 46 8.87 -8.21 -1.09
N PHE A 47 9.25 -6.94 -0.98
CA PHE A 47 10.54 -6.42 -1.43
C PHE A 47 11.21 -5.69 -0.25
N SER A 48 12.49 -5.34 -0.39
CA SER A 48 13.22 -4.57 0.63
C SER A 48 13.69 -3.23 0.10
N LEU A 49 13.64 -2.23 0.98
CA LEU A 49 14.27 -0.93 0.79
C LEU A 49 15.67 -0.94 1.40
N THR A 50 16.66 -0.37 0.73
CA THR A 50 18.05 -0.43 1.21
C THR A 50 18.25 0.33 2.51
N ASP A 51 17.57 1.46 2.69
CA ASP A 51 17.63 2.28 3.89
C ASP A 51 16.39 2.10 4.77
N GLU A 52 16.60 1.96 6.08
CA GLU A 52 15.53 1.84 7.07
C GLU A 52 14.69 3.12 7.14
N LYS A 53 15.31 4.30 6.97
CA LYS A 53 14.60 5.59 7.01
C LYS A 53 13.53 5.69 5.92
N HIS A 54 13.73 4.99 4.80
CA HIS A 54 12.81 4.98 3.66
C HIS A 54 11.61 4.07 3.88
N LEU A 55 11.62 3.17 4.87
CA LEU A 55 10.58 2.14 5.02
C LEU A 55 9.18 2.73 5.16
N LYS A 56 9.01 3.66 6.11
CA LYS A 56 7.70 4.27 6.39
C LYS A 56 7.26 5.22 5.28
N ALA A 57 8.19 6.00 4.73
CA ALA A 57 7.87 6.88 3.61
C ALA A 57 7.49 6.09 2.35
N GLY A 58 8.22 5.02 2.02
CA GLY A 58 7.91 4.15 0.89
C GLY A 58 6.52 3.51 1.00
N ILE A 59 6.12 3.08 2.20
CA ILE A 59 4.77 2.55 2.44
C ILE A 59 3.71 3.65 2.26
N ALA A 60 3.94 4.86 2.79
CA ALA A 60 3.02 5.99 2.61
C ALA A 60 2.85 6.32 1.13
N ILE A 61 3.96 6.48 0.41
CA ILE A 61 4.01 6.79 -1.02
C ILE A 61 3.26 5.74 -1.84
N LEU A 62 3.50 4.45 -1.60
CA LEU A 62 2.81 3.36 -2.32
C LEU A 62 1.36 3.16 -1.88
N SER A 63 0.91 3.81 -0.81
CA SER A 63 -0.49 3.77 -0.36
C SER A 63 -1.29 5.02 -0.76
N SER A 64 -0.64 5.97 -1.44
CA SER A 64 -1.19 7.26 -1.86
C SER A 64 -2.18 7.14 -3.03
N ASP A 65 -2.98 8.19 -3.23
CA ASP A 65 -3.83 8.31 -4.42
C ASP A 65 -3.00 8.59 -5.67
N VAL A 66 -1.86 9.28 -5.53
CA VAL A 66 -0.87 9.45 -6.62
C VAL A 66 -0.41 8.08 -7.15
N TYR A 67 -0.06 7.15 -6.26
CA TYR A 67 0.31 5.79 -6.68
C TYR A 67 -0.86 5.02 -7.27
N TRP A 68 -2.06 5.15 -6.68
CA TRP A 68 -3.26 4.52 -7.24
C TRP A 68 -3.50 4.98 -8.69
N TRP A 69 -3.49 6.28 -8.93
CA TRP A 69 -3.68 6.85 -10.26
C TRP A 69 -2.62 6.33 -11.24
N TRP A 70 -1.34 6.35 -10.87
CA TRP A 70 -0.27 5.75 -11.68
C TRP A 70 -0.56 4.29 -12.01
N TYR A 71 -0.85 3.47 -10.99
CA TYR A 71 -1.16 2.05 -11.14
C TYR A 71 -2.32 1.82 -12.11
N THR A 72 -3.35 2.66 -12.07
CA THR A 72 -4.50 2.53 -12.98
C THR A 72 -4.18 2.81 -14.43
N VAL A 73 -3.19 3.66 -14.70
CA VAL A 73 -2.78 4.03 -16.06
C VAL A 73 -1.76 3.02 -16.61
N THR A 74 -0.92 2.43 -15.76
CA THR A 74 0.23 1.64 -16.23
C THR A 74 0.08 0.12 -16.07
N SER A 75 -0.86 -0.36 -15.25
CA SER A 75 -0.97 -1.77 -14.90
C SER A 75 -2.17 -2.49 -15.55
N ASN A 76 -2.23 -3.81 -15.37
CA ASN A 76 -3.35 -4.66 -15.81
C ASN A 76 -4.58 -4.59 -14.88
N LEU A 77 -4.50 -3.81 -13.80
CA LEU A 77 -5.55 -3.58 -12.79
C LEU A 77 -6.00 -4.81 -11.98
N ARG A 78 -5.44 -5.99 -12.24
CA ARG A 78 -5.77 -7.25 -11.57
C ARG A 78 -4.69 -7.63 -10.56
N ASP A 79 -3.46 -7.58 -11.02
CA ASP A 79 -2.28 -8.01 -10.30
C ASP A 79 -1.41 -6.79 -9.97
N LEU A 80 -0.69 -6.89 -8.86
CA LEU A 80 0.34 -5.95 -8.46
C LEU A 80 1.69 -6.64 -8.73
N ASN A 81 2.20 -6.46 -9.93
CA ASN A 81 3.45 -7.04 -10.39
C ASN A 81 4.63 -6.23 -9.86
N PRO A 82 5.83 -6.82 -9.75
CA PRO A 82 7.04 -6.07 -9.41
C PRO A 82 7.26 -4.82 -10.27
N SER A 83 7.01 -4.88 -11.57
CA SER A 83 7.13 -3.74 -12.48
C SER A 83 6.22 -2.56 -12.11
N ASP A 84 5.05 -2.83 -11.53
CA ASP A 84 4.05 -1.79 -11.22
C ASP A 84 4.51 -0.85 -10.10
N TRP A 85 5.22 -1.38 -9.09
CA TRP A 85 5.80 -0.55 -8.02
C TRP A 85 7.24 -0.14 -8.32
N LYS A 86 8.03 -0.96 -9.02
CA LYS A 86 9.43 -0.65 -9.37
C LYS A 86 9.52 0.62 -10.21
N ASN A 87 8.70 0.68 -11.25
CA ASN A 87 8.72 1.74 -12.26
C ASN A 87 7.98 3.00 -11.82
N PHE A 88 7.32 3.00 -10.65
CA PHE A 88 6.72 4.21 -10.12
C PHE A 88 7.81 5.25 -9.83
N PRO A 89 7.79 6.44 -10.47
CA PRO A 89 8.80 7.46 -10.26
C PRO A 89 8.63 8.04 -8.86
N VAL A 90 9.61 7.82 -7.98
CA VAL A 90 9.57 8.30 -6.60
C VAL A 90 10.70 9.32 -6.42
N PRO A 91 10.38 10.61 -6.19
CA PRO A 91 11.39 11.61 -5.85
C PRO A 91 12.13 11.20 -4.57
N GLU A 92 13.46 11.24 -4.57
CA GLU A 92 14.27 10.97 -3.37
C GLU A 92 13.90 11.91 -2.21
N SER A 93 13.58 13.17 -2.53
CA SER A 93 13.13 14.15 -1.55
C SER A 93 11.86 13.73 -0.81
N ALA A 94 10.97 12.95 -1.43
CA ALA A 94 9.75 12.44 -0.79
C ALA A 94 10.05 11.28 0.18
N LEU A 95 11.03 10.43 -0.13
CA LEU A 95 11.46 9.36 0.77
C LEU A 95 12.17 9.90 2.01
N ASP A 96 12.90 11.01 1.85
CA ASP A 96 13.62 11.68 2.93
C ASP A 96 12.75 12.65 3.75
N ASP A 97 11.51 12.90 3.35
CA ASP A 97 10.60 13.80 4.06
C ASP A 97 10.07 13.16 5.36
N LEU A 98 10.39 13.79 6.50
CA LEU A 98 10.01 13.32 7.83
C LEU A 98 8.50 13.32 8.08
N LYS A 99 7.73 14.21 7.43
CA LYS A 99 6.26 14.21 7.53
C LYS A 99 5.68 13.00 6.81
N ILE A 100 6.20 12.65 5.64
CA ILE A 100 5.77 11.45 4.91
C ILE A 100 6.11 10.19 5.72
N GLN A 101 7.30 10.12 6.33
CA GLN A 101 7.66 9.02 7.23
C GLN A 101 6.69 8.90 8.42
N LYS A 102 6.37 10.02 9.06
CA LYS A 102 5.42 10.07 10.18
C LYS A 102 4.02 9.62 9.77
N LEU A 103 3.51 10.14 8.66
CA LEU A 103 2.20 9.75 8.12
C LEU A 103 2.16 8.27 7.72
N GLY A 104 3.27 7.71 7.20
CA GLY A 104 3.39 6.28 6.94
C GLY A 104 3.29 5.42 8.20
N ALA A 105 3.90 5.85 9.30
CA ALA A 105 3.75 5.18 10.59
C ALA A 105 2.31 5.27 11.13
N GLU A 106 1.68 6.45 11.01
CA GLU A 106 0.27 6.66 11.40
C GLU A 106 -0.69 5.81 10.56
N TYR A 107 -0.47 5.75 9.25
CA TYR A 107 -1.24 4.92 8.31
C TYR A 107 -1.16 3.43 8.68
N ILE A 108 0.05 2.92 8.94
CA ILE A 108 0.27 1.52 9.35
C ILE A 108 -0.47 1.21 10.66
N ALA A 109 -0.38 2.10 11.65
CA ALA A 109 -1.09 1.93 12.92
C ALA A 109 -2.62 1.97 12.72
N ASP A 110 -3.13 2.85 11.86
CA ASP A 110 -4.55 2.91 11.53
C ASP A 110 -5.04 1.65 10.79
N LEU A 111 -4.25 1.12 9.83
CA LEU A 111 -4.55 -0.15 9.17
C LEU A 111 -4.70 -1.28 10.18
N GLN A 112 -3.75 -1.42 11.11
CA GLN A 112 -3.80 -2.46 12.13
C GLN A 112 -5.07 -2.32 13.00
N ARG A 113 -5.35 -1.11 13.49
CA ARG A 113 -6.55 -0.78 14.27
C ARG A 113 -7.85 -1.07 13.49
N ASN A 114 -7.84 -0.87 12.18
CA ASN A 114 -8.98 -1.06 11.29
C ASN A 114 -8.94 -2.39 10.51
N SER A 115 -8.22 -3.38 11.02
CA SER A 115 -8.15 -4.72 10.43
C SER A 115 -9.20 -5.67 11.02
N VAL A 116 -9.56 -6.69 10.24
CA VAL A 116 -10.47 -7.78 10.64
C VAL A 116 -9.94 -9.11 10.08
N MET A 117 -10.23 -10.22 10.76
CA MET A 117 -9.95 -11.55 10.20
C MET A 117 -11.11 -11.98 9.30
N LEU A 118 -10.84 -12.13 8.00
CA LEU A 118 -11.79 -12.72 7.05
C LEU A 118 -11.66 -14.23 7.05
N VAL A 119 -12.75 -14.91 7.36
CA VAL A 119 -12.85 -16.37 7.36
C VAL A 119 -13.44 -16.83 6.02
N ARG A 120 -12.79 -17.79 5.37
CA ARG A 120 -13.33 -18.49 4.19
C ARG A 120 -13.19 -19.99 4.39
N ASN A 121 -14.21 -20.75 4.00
CA ASN A 121 -14.16 -22.20 3.98
C ASN A 121 -14.04 -22.69 2.54
N GLN A 122 -12.93 -23.35 2.22
CA GLN A 122 -12.63 -23.88 0.90
C GLN A 122 -12.65 -25.40 0.95
N LYS A 123 -13.23 -26.05 -0.07
CA LYS A 123 -13.36 -27.52 -0.11
C LYS A 123 -12.00 -28.23 -0.06
N SER A 124 -10.96 -27.67 -0.69
CA SER A 124 -9.62 -28.27 -0.78
C SER A 124 -8.73 -27.97 0.42
N THR A 125 -8.76 -26.75 0.95
CA THR A 125 -7.80 -26.27 1.97
C THR A 125 -8.40 -26.20 3.38
N GLY A 126 -9.72 -26.26 3.51
CA GLY A 126 -10.43 -26.09 4.78
C GLY A 126 -10.67 -24.63 5.13
N ARG A 127 -10.62 -24.31 6.43
CA ARG A 127 -10.89 -22.96 6.96
C ARG A 127 -9.64 -22.10 6.86
N THR A 128 -9.69 -21.05 6.05
CA THR A 128 -8.63 -20.04 5.93
C THR A 128 -9.06 -18.75 6.60
N GLU A 129 -8.18 -18.17 7.42
CA GLU A 129 -8.39 -16.88 8.08
C GLU A 129 -7.32 -15.91 7.59
N THR A 130 -7.72 -14.74 7.12
CA THR A 130 -6.78 -13.75 6.55
C THR A 130 -7.06 -12.38 7.11
N GLN A 131 -6.02 -11.70 7.60
CA GLN A 131 -6.14 -10.30 7.99
C GLN A 131 -6.47 -9.45 6.77
N SER A 132 -7.55 -8.69 6.88
CA SER A 132 -8.04 -7.78 5.88
C SER A 132 -8.20 -6.40 6.50
N PHE A 133 -7.93 -5.37 5.72
CA PHE A 133 -7.87 -3.99 6.19
C PHE A 133 -9.06 -3.19 5.64
N LYS A 134 -9.73 -2.42 6.48
CA LYS A 134 -10.80 -1.48 6.07
C LYS A 134 -10.18 -0.13 5.67
N ILE A 135 -9.45 -0.13 4.57
CA ILE A 135 -8.54 0.98 4.15
C ILE A 135 -9.29 2.28 3.92
N GLN A 136 -10.59 2.24 3.57
CA GLN A 136 -11.42 3.44 3.43
C GLN A 136 -11.45 4.29 4.71
N LYS A 137 -11.26 3.67 5.88
CA LYS A 137 -11.18 4.40 7.16
C LYS A 137 -9.87 5.19 7.31
N SER A 138 -8.83 4.78 6.59
CA SER A 138 -7.53 5.44 6.55
C SER A 138 -7.49 6.55 5.48
N LYS A 139 -8.56 6.76 4.70
CA LYS A 139 -8.62 7.79 3.64
C LYS A 139 -8.17 9.17 4.12
N PRO A 140 -8.56 9.69 5.31
CA PRO A 140 -8.07 10.98 5.77
C PRO A 140 -6.56 11.05 5.94
N ILE A 141 -5.90 9.95 6.33
CA ILE A 141 -4.43 9.89 6.42
C ILE A 141 -3.83 9.86 5.02
N ILE A 142 -4.46 9.13 4.09
CA ILE A 142 -4.05 9.08 2.68
C ILE A 142 -4.16 10.47 2.04
N ASP A 143 -5.24 11.22 2.28
CA ASP A 143 -5.39 12.62 1.81
C ASP A 143 -4.24 13.51 2.30
N GLU A 144 -3.82 13.37 3.56
CA GLU A 144 -2.68 14.14 4.08
C GLU A 144 -1.35 13.68 3.48
N ILE A 145 -1.18 12.38 3.20
CA ILE A 145 -0.01 11.88 2.46
C ILE A 145 0.03 12.52 1.07
N ASP A 146 -1.08 12.52 0.34
CA ASP A 146 -1.17 13.09 -1.02
C ASP A 146 -0.87 14.60 -1.03
N LYS A 147 -1.36 15.36 -0.05
CA LYS A 147 -1.04 16.79 0.12
C LYS A 147 0.45 17.04 0.35
N VAL A 148 1.10 16.22 1.17
CA VAL A 148 2.54 16.35 1.41
C VAL A 148 3.35 15.89 0.20
N LEU A 149 2.86 14.90 -0.56
CA LEU A 149 3.52 14.42 -1.77
C LEU A 149 3.46 15.41 -2.93
N ALA A 150 2.35 16.14 -3.10
CA ALA A 150 2.13 17.00 -4.26
C ALA A 150 3.30 17.96 -4.59
N PRO A 151 3.89 18.69 -3.62
CA PRO A 151 5.06 19.54 -3.88
C PRO A 151 6.30 18.78 -4.36
N HIS A 152 6.51 17.52 -3.95
CA HIS A 152 7.64 16.71 -4.42
C HIS A 152 7.50 16.30 -5.89
N TYR A 153 6.27 16.20 -6.37
CA TYR A 153 5.96 15.93 -7.78
C TYR A 153 5.74 17.21 -8.60
N GLY A 154 5.64 18.36 -7.95
CA GLY A 154 5.35 19.64 -8.61
C GLY A 154 3.90 19.80 -9.06
N PHE A 155 2.97 19.06 -8.45
CA PHE A 155 1.54 19.18 -8.77
C PHE A 155 0.95 20.50 -8.29
N THR A 156 0.01 21.04 -9.06
CA THR A 156 -0.87 22.13 -8.57
C THR A 156 -1.98 21.59 -7.67
N ASP A 157 -2.66 22.48 -6.96
CA ASP A 157 -3.81 22.10 -6.11
C ASP A 157 -4.93 21.47 -6.95
N GLU A 158 -5.15 21.94 -8.19
CA GLU A 158 -6.15 21.38 -9.10
C GLU A 158 -5.77 19.98 -9.60
N GLU A 159 -4.49 19.75 -9.90
CA GLU A 159 -4.00 18.42 -10.30
C GLU A 159 -4.11 17.43 -9.15
N LEU A 160 -3.76 17.87 -7.93
CA LEU A 160 -3.93 17.06 -6.72
C LEU A 160 -5.41 16.73 -6.47
N ASP A 161 -6.30 17.71 -6.58
CA ASP A 161 -7.74 17.49 -6.42
C ASP A 161 -8.27 16.48 -7.46
N PHE A 162 -7.81 16.58 -8.72
CA PHE A 162 -8.14 15.61 -9.75
C PHE A 162 -7.67 14.20 -9.37
N ILE A 163 -6.43 14.03 -8.90
CA ILE A 163 -5.86 12.73 -8.53
C ILE A 163 -6.64 12.10 -7.36
N ILE A 164 -6.90 12.86 -6.30
CA ILE A 164 -7.64 12.38 -5.12
C ILE A 164 -9.06 11.94 -5.53
N ASN A 165 -9.69 12.66 -6.45
CA ASN A 165 -11.07 12.41 -6.88
C ASN A 165 -11.20 11.41 -8.04
N TYR A 166 -10.12 11.04 -8.73
CA TYR A 166 -10.13 10.27 -10.00
C TYR A 166 -11.06 9.04 -9.96
N ASP A 167 -11.01 8.26 -8.88
CA ASP A 167 -11.79 7.03 -8.68
C ASP A 167 -12.49 6.96 -7.32
N ILE A 168 -12.71 8.11 -6.68
CA ILE A 168 -13.18 8.18 -5.29
C ILE A 168 -14.51 7.45 -5.08
N LYS A 169 -15.39 7.48 -6.09
CA LYS A 169 -16.66 6.76 -6.16
C LYS A 169 -16.50 5.28 -5.83
N TYR A 170 -15.60 4.61 -6.57
CA TYR A 170 -15.38 3.17 -6.46
C TYR A 170 -14.55 2.80 -5.23
N ARG A 171 -13.58 3.65 -4.88
CA ARG A 171 -12.70 3.43 -3.71
C ARG A 171 -13.46 3.54 -2.39
N MET A 172 -14.39 4.48 -2.31
CA MET A 172 -15.22 4.70 -1.12
C MET A 172 -16.57 3.97 -1.15
N GLY A 173 -16.95 3.37 -2.29
CA GLY A 173 -18.18 2.60 -2.43
C GLY A 173 -19.45 3.46 -2.36
N ARG A 174 -19.41 4.68 -2.91
CA ARG A 174 -20.50 5.65 -2.95
C ARG A 174 -20.73 6.11 -4.37
#